data_AF-S6V8A2-F1
#
_entry.id   AF-S6V8A2-F1
#
_cell.length_a   1.000
_cell.length_b   1.000
_cell.length_c   1.000
_cell.angle_alpha   90.00
_cell.angle_beta   90.00
_cell.angle_gamma   90.00
#
_symmetry.space_group_name_H-M   'P 1'
#
loop_
_entity.id
_entity.type
_entity.pdbx_description
1 polymer ?
#
loop_
_entity_poly.entity_id
_entity_poly.type
_entity_poly.pdbx_seq_one_letter_code
_entity_poly.pdbx_strand_id
1 'polypeptide(L)' 'RVVLVTQAWHMPRARWSFEQAGFTVVGAPVGFLGVDNARPFGGWLPESRVFTQSGVLLNEAAGLLVYPWIYRSGR' A
#
# COMPACT_ATOMS: atom_id res chain seq x y z
N ARG A 1 -20.33 -3.26 -12.00
CA ARG A 1 -19.28 -4.08 -11.32
C ARG A 1 -18.03 -4.05 -12.19
N VAL A 2 -16.85 -3.79 -11.61
CA VAL A 2 -15.59 -3.58 -12.34
C VAL A 2 -14.49 -4.47 -11.79
N VAL A 3 -13.54 -4.89 -12.64
CA VAL A 3 -12.30 -5.55 -12.23
C VAL A 3 -11.20 -4.49 -12.19
N LEU A 4 -10.62 -4.28 -11.02
CA LEU A 4 -9.59 -3.27 -10.81
C LEU A 4 -8.22 -3.93 -10.82
N VAL A 5 -7.46 -3.69 -11.88
CA VAL A 5 -6.07 -4.15 -12.02
C VAL A 5 -5.13 -3.01 -11.64
N THR A 6 -4.35 -3.21 -10.57
CA THR A 6 -3.32 -2.25 -10.13
C THR A 6 -2.28 -2.96 -9.26
N GLN A 7 -1.23 -2.25 -8.88
CA GLN A 7 -0.19 -2.78 -8.00
C GLN A 7 -0.77 -3.21 -6.65
N ALA A 8 -0.31 -4.34 -6.11
CA ALA A 8 -0.87 -4.95 -4.90
C ALA A 8 -0.86 -3.99 -3.70
N TRP A 9 0.20 -3.20 -3.54
CA TRP A 9 0.32 -2.20 -2.47
C TRP A 9 -0.57 -0.96 -2.68
N HIS A 10 -1.01 -0.69 -3.91
CA HIS A 10 -1.96 0.39 -4.20
C HIS A 10 -3.44 -0.08 -4.17
N MET A 11 -3.68 -1.39 -4.15
CA MET A 11 -5.02 -1.99 -4.22
C MET A 11 -6.00 -1.45 -3.16
N PRO A 12 -5.64 -1.35 -1.85
CA PRO A 12 -6.61 -0.92 -0.84
C PRO A 12 -7.14 0.50 -1.10
N ARG A 13 -6.24 1.41 -1.45
CA ARG A 13 -6.56 2.81 -1.71
C ARG A 13 -7.33 2.98 -3.01
N ALA A 14 -6.90 2.31 -4.08
CA ALA A 14 -7.57 2.36 -5.37
C ALA A 14 -8.99 1.77 -5.29
N ARG A 15 -9.15 0.63 -4.59
CA ARG A 15 -10.46 0.03 -4.34
C ARG A 15 -11.39 1.00 -3.63
N TRP A 16 -10.92 1.63 -2.54
CA TRP A 16 -11.73 2.59 -1.79
C TRP A 16 -12.21 3.75 -2.66
N SER A 17 -11.33 4.35 -3.47
CA SER A 17 -11.73 5.45 -4.37
C SER A 17 -12.79 5.04 -5.38
N PHE A 18 -12.71 3.82 -5.92
CA PHE A 18 -13.70 3.30 -6.86
C PHE A 18 -15.03 2.97 -6.18
N GLU A 19 -15.00 2.45 -4.95
CA GLU A 19 -16.22 2.21 -4.17
C GLU A 19 -16.93 3.53 -3.82
N GLN A 20 -16.18 4.59 -3.47
CA GLN A 20 -16.76 5.93 -3.24
C GLN A 20 -17.37 6.54 -4.52
N ALA A 21 -16.83 6.21 -5.69
CA ALA A 21 -17.41 6.58 -6.97
C ALA A 21 -18.64 5.72 -7.36
N GLY A 22 -19.11 4.82 -6.48
CA GLY A 22 -20.31 4.01 -6.68
C GLY A 22 -20.08 2.70 -7.43
N PHE A 23 -18.83 2.29 -7.65
CA PHE A 23 -18.53 1.03 -8.32
C PHE A 23 -18.50 -0.15 -7.35
N THR A 24 -19.09 -1.27 -7.77
CA THR A 24 -18.82 -2.57 -7.15
C THR A 24 -17.48 -3.13 -7.68
N VAL A 25 -16.45 -3.19 -6.83
CA VAL A 25 -15.07 -3.53 -7.24
C VAL A 25 -14.69 -4.99 -6.95
N VAL A 26 -14.12 -5.66 -7.95
CA VAL A 26 -13.40 -6.94 -7.82
C VAL A 26 -11.91 -6.65 -8.01
N GLY A 27 -11.08 -6.91 -6.99
CA GLY A 27 -9.65 -6.63 -7.06
C GLY A 27 -8.90 -7.69 -7.87
N ALA A 28 -8.00 -7.24 -8.75
CA ALA A 28 -7.07 -8.08 -9.51
C ALA A 28 -5.63 -7.54 -9.35
N PRO A 29 -5.02 -7.69 -8.16
CA PRO A 29 -3.72 -7.10 -7.84
C PRO A 29 -2.59 -7.75 -8.64
N VAL A 30 -1.63 -6.92 -9.07
CA VAL A 30 -0.39 -7.35 -9.73
C VAL A 30 0.84 -6.80 -9.00
N GLY A 31 2.02 -7.33 -9.26
CA GLY A 31 3.25 -6.82 -8.64
C GLY A 31 3.23 -6.92 -7.12
N PHE A 32 3.03 -8.11 -6.56
CA PHE A 32 3.18 -8.32 -5.12
C PHE A 32 4.66 -8.14 -4.74
N LEU A 33 4.95 -7.27 -3.77
CA LEU A 33 6.32 -7.11 -3.22
C LEU A 33 6.80 -8.35 -2.44
N GLY A 34 5.87 -9.23 -2.08
CA GLY A 34 6.09 -10.42 -1.27
C GLY A 34 5.79 -11.72 -1.99
N VAL A 35 6.25 -11.88 -3.23
CA VAL A 35 6.55 -13.23 -3.75
C VAL A 35 7.96 -13.57 -3.29
N ASP A 36 8.19 -14.79 -2.79
CA ASP A 36 9.47 -15.34 -2.33
C ASP A 36 10.54 -15.29 -3.45
N ASN A 37 11.06 -14.08 -3.69
CA ASN A 37 12.12 -13.85 -4.64
C ASN A 37 13.42 -14.07 -3.89
N ALA A 38 13.89 -15.33 -3.88
CA ALA A 38 15.30 -15.71 -3.78
C ALA A 38 16.19 -14.72 -3.02
N ARG A 39 15.80 -14.34 -1.80
CA ARG A 39 16.56 -13.37 -1.02
C ARG A 39 17.79 -14.09 -0.48
N PRO A 40 18.98 -13.52 -0.56
CA PRO A 40 20.16 -14.06 0.11
C PRO A 40 19.82 -14.32 1.58
N PHE A 41 19.94 -15.57 2.02
CA PHE A 41 19.59 -16.01 3.38
C PHE A 41 18.16 -15.61 3.83
N GLY A 42 17.17 -15.63 2.93
CA GLY A 42 15.77 -15.36 3.31
C GLY A 42 15.53 -13.92 3.80
N GLY A 43 16.40 -12.96 3.46
CA GLY A 43 16.26 -11.56 3.86
C GLY A 43 16.93 -11.19 5.19
N TRP A 44 17.80 -12.06 5.72
CA TRP A 44 18.62 -11.77 6.91
C TRP A 44 19.76 -10.80 6.66
N LEU A 45 20.16 -10.61 5.40
CA LEU A 45 21.19 -9.64 5.05
C LEU A 45 20.60 -8.22 4.88
N PRO A 46 21.28 -7.18 5.40
CA PRO A 46 20.85 -5.81 5.22
C PRO A 46 21.04 -5.39 3.75
N GLU A 47 19.96 -5.43 2.98
CA GLU A 47 19.93 -4.87 1.63
C GLU A 47 19.61 -3.37 1.71
N SER A 48 20.34 -2.54 0.97
CA SER A 48 20.08 -1.08 0.88
C SER A 48 18.64 -0.76 0.49
N ARG A 49 18.00 -1.66 -0.28
CA ARG A 49 16.60 -1.59 -0.68
C ARG A 49 15.62 -1.68 0.51
N VAL A 50 15.98 -2.41 1.58
CA VAL A 50 15.16 -2.53 2.80
C VAL A 50 15.12 -1.21 3.56
N PHE A 51 16.22 -0.44 3.60
CA PHE A 51 16.22 0.88 4.24
C PHE A 51 15.32 1.88 3.51
N THR A 52 15.34 1.88 2.17
CA THR A 52 14.42 2.74 1.39
C THR A 52 12.96 2.32 1.57
N GLN A 53 12.67 1.01 1.58
CA GLN A 53 11.31 0.49 1.81
C GLN A 53 10.80 0.81 3.23
N SER A 54 11.64 0.64 4.25
CA SER A 54 11.32 1.03 5.62
C SER A 54 11.07 2.53 5.75
N GLY A 55 11.85 3.36 5.04
CA GLY A 55 11.63 4.82 5.01
C GLY A 55 10.28 5.22 4.43
N VAL A 56 9.86 4.59 3.33
CA VAL A 56 8.53 4.80 2.73
C VAL A 56 7.42 4.34 3.67
N LEU A 57 7.58 3.15 4.27
CA LEU A 57 6.58 2.59 5.20
C LEU A 57 6.39 3.49 6.43
N LEU A 58 7.47 3.99 7.00
CA LEU A 58 7.43 4.91 8.14
C LEU A 58 6.79 6.25 7.77
N ASN A 59 7.05 6.76 6.56
CA ASN A 59 6.42 7.97 6.06
C ASN A 59 4.90 7.80 5.90
N GLU A 60 4.46 6.67 5.35
CA GLU A 60 3.03 6.36 5.21
C GLU A 60 2.35 6.13 6.58
N ALA A 61 3.02 5.44 7.51
CA ALA A 61 2.52 5.23 8.87
C ALA A 61 2.35 6.55 9.63
N ALA A 62 3.31 7.46 9.50
CA ALA A 62 3.20 8.81 10.06
C ALA A 62 2.03 9.58 9.43
N GLY A 63 1.85 9.48 8.10
CA GLY A 63 0.70 10.04 7.40
C GLY A 63 -0.62 9.54 7.96
N LEU A 64 -0.78 8.22 8.15
CA LEU A 64 -2.01 7.62 8.68
C LEU A 64 -2.36 8.07 10.10
N LEU A 65 -1.37 8.39 10.93
CA LEU A 65 -1.59 8.90 12.29
C LEU A 65 -1.92 10.41 12.31
N VAL A 66 -1.28 11.19 11.43
CA VAL A 66 -1.37 12.64 11.43
C VAL A 66 -2.58 13.15 10.63
N TYR A 67 -2.93 12.48 9.52
CA TYR A 67 -4.05 12.90 8.66
C TYR A 67 -5.39 12.99 9.39
N PRO A 68 -5.80 11.99 10.20
CA PRO A 68 -7.02 12.08 10.98
C PRO A 68 -6.96 13.16 12.05
N TRP A 69 -5.78 13.55 12.52
CA TRP A 69 -5.66 14.58 13.56
C TRP A 69 -5.79 15.99 12.96
N ILE A 70 -5.18 16.21 11.79
CA ILE A 70 -5.25 17.49 11.06
C ILE A 70 -6.62 17.71 10.43
N TYR A 71 -7.20 16.70 9.79
CA TYR A 71 -8.45 16.84 9.04
C TYR A 71 -9.72 16.55 9.86
N ARG A 72 -9.60 16.19 11.16
CA ARG A 72 -10.75 16.04 12.07
C ARG A 72 -11.19 17.35 12.73
N SER A 73 -10.41 18.44 12.65
CA SER A 73 -10.81 19.74 13.23
C SER A 73 -11.75 20.56 12.33
N GLY A 74 -12.33 19.97 11.29
CA GLY A 74 -13.23 20.62 10.34
C GLY A 74 -14.70 20.21 10.44
N ARG A 75 -15.16 19.74 11.62
CA ARG A 75 -16.59 19.55 11.90
C ARG A 75 -17.00 20.33 13.13
#